data_AF-A8P895-F1
#
_entry.id   AF-A8P895-F1
#
_cell.length_a   1.000
_cell.length_b   1.000
_cell.length_c   1.000
_cell.angle_alpha   90.00
_cell.angle_beta   90.00
_cell.angle_gamma   90.00
#
_symmetry.space_group_name_H-M   'P 1'
#
loop_
_entity.id
_entity.type
_entity.pdbx_description
1 polymer ?
#
loop_
_entity_poly.entity_id
_entity_poly.type
_entity_poly.pdbx_seq_one_letter_code
_entity_poly.pdbx_strand_id
1 'polypeptide(L)'
;MESDYTWVLSIRETFLNTKYLNAAGATIFLYDYLQTLDQEVATVWPGRMCTGKVLFLITRYTPFIDYTNLMAIRFWPTALPPSLCHALFLVANIGAIGVTASDGILVVSLYALLGAKRSHMIVLSIIALACIIPTLVLVGLFLKASKGRSIHIHPSLFS
;
A
#
# COMPACT_ATOMS: atom_id res chain seq x y z
N MET A 1 19.28 34.97 -5.10
CA MET A 1 20.34 33.96 -4.95
C MET A 1 20.15 33.17 -3.66
N GLU A 2 20.48 33.64 -2.45
CA GLU A 2 20.32 32.85 -1.20
C GLU A 2 18.89 32.27 -0.98
N SER A 3 17.84 33.00 -1.36
CA SER A 3 16.44 32.57 -1.24
C SER A 3 16.02 31.49 -2.25
N ASP A 4 16.77 31.30 -3.33
CA ASP A 4 16.39 30.41 -4.44
C ASP A 4 16.83 28.96 -4.21
N TYR A 5 17.66 28.70 -3.19
CA TYR A 5 18.16 27.34 -2.89
C TYR A 5 17.52 26.73 -1.64
N THR A 6 16.87 27.53 -0.80
CA THR A 6 16.26 27.09 0.45
C THR A 6 15.14 26.08 0.21
N TRP A 7 14.30 26.31 -0.81
CA TRP A 7 13.25 25.38 -1.20
C TRP A 7 13.83 24.08 -1.78
N VAL A 8 14.93 24.15 -2.54
CA VAL A 8 15.61 22.94 -3.08
C VAL A 8 16.17 22.08 -1.95
N LEU A 9 16.80 22.71 -0.95
CA LEU A 9 17.34 22.02 0.22
C LEU A 9 16.22 21.40 1.07
N SER A 10 15.12 22.12 1.30
CA SER A 10 13.93 21.59 1.99
C SER A 10 13.34 20.38 1.28
N ILE A 11 13.25 20.41 -0.05
CA ILE A 11 12.80 19.28 -0.85
C ILE A 11 13.75 18.09 -0.69
N ARG A 12 15.08 18.31 -0.74
CA ARG A 12 16.05 17.22 -0.60
C ARG A 12 15.99 16.56 0.78
N GLU A 13 15.89 17.36 1.84
CA GLU A 13 15.72 16.91 3.23
C GLU A 13 14.45 16.04 3.36
N THR A 14 13.32 16.51 2.84
CA THR A 14 12.06 15.75 2.92
C THR A 14 12.12 14.42 2.17
N PHE A 15 12.76 14.38 0.99
CA PHE A 15 12.98 13.14 0.25
C PHE A 15 13.89 12.16 1.00
N LEU A 16 14.98 12.63 1.59
CA LEU A 16 15.89 11.80 2.38
C LEU A 16 15.20 11.25 3.63
N ASN A 17 14.54 12.11 4.40
CA ASN A 17 13.79 11.73 5.60
C ASN A 17 12.73 10.68 5.27
N THR A 18 12.01 10.84 4.16
CA THR A 18 11.02 9.85 3.71
C THR A 18 11.67 8.50 3.39
N LYS A 19 12.86 8.46 2.77
CA LYS A 19 13.57 7.21 2.48
C LYS A 19 13.99 6.49 3.77
N TYR A 20 14.58 7.21 4.71
CA TYR A 20 15.02 6.66 5.99
C TYR A 20 13.84 6.15 6.84
N LEU A 21 12.75 6.92 6.91
CA LEU A 21 11.54 6.53 7.64
C LEU A 21 10.90 5.27 7.05
N ASN A 22 10.82 5.17 5.72
CA ASN A 22 10.29 3.97 5.08
C ASN A 22 11.19 2.75 5.30
N ALA A 23 12.51 2.90 5.24
CA ALA A 23 13.45 1.81 5.52
C ALA A 23 13.37 1.35 6.99
N ALA A 24 13.26 2.29 7.92
CA ALA A 24 13.03 1.99 9.33
C ALA A 24 11.70 1.27 9.56
N GLY A 25 10.61 1.75 8.95
CA GLY A 25 9.30 1.11 9.00
C GLY A 25 9.30 -0.31 8.44
N ALA A 26 9.95 -0.54 7.30
CA ALA A 26 10.11 -1.86 6.71
C ALA A 26 10.91 -2.82 7.63
N THR A 27 11.94 -2.30 8.31
CA THR A 27 12.75 -3.09 9.24
C THR A 27 11.96 -3.50 10.48
N ILE A 28 11.21 -2.57 11.06
CA ILE A 28 10.32 -2.85 12.21
C ILE A 28 9.25 -3.86 11.81
N PHE A 29 8.65 -3.68 10.64
CA PHE A 29 7.66 -4.63 10.10
C PHE A 29 8.25 -6.03 9.92
N LEU A 30 9.45 -6.14 9.37
CA LEU A 30 10.13 -7.43 9.20
C LEU A 30 10.47 -8.09 10.55
N TYR A 31 10.89 -7.29 11.53
CA TYR A 31 11.18 -7.78 12.87
C TYR A 31 9.93 -8.33 13.57
N ASP A 32 8.83 -7.57 13.55
CA ASP A 32 7.54 -8.01 14.09
C ASP A 32 7.02 -9.27 13.37
N TYR A 33 7.18 -9.33 12.04
CA TYR A 33 6.85 -10.49 11.23
C TYR A 33 7.61 -11.74 11.63
N LEU A 34 8.94 -11.67 11.76
CA LEU A 34 9.78 -12.82 12.12
C LEU A 34 9.43 -13.36 13.50
N GLN A 35 9.11 -12.48 14.46
CA GLN A 35 8.77 -12.89 15.82
C GLN A 35 7.42 -13.60 15.91
N THR A 36 6.45 -13.17 15.10
CA THR A 36 5.09 -13.75 15.08
C THR A 36 4.97 -14.94 14.13
N LEU A 37 5.87 -15.09 13.16
CA LEU A 37 5.86 -16.17 12.18
C LEU A 37 6.00 -17.56 12.80
N ASP A 38 6.83 -17.73 13.83
CA ASP A 38 7.02 -19.02 14.50
C ASP A 38 5.71 -19.54 15.10
N GLN A 39 5.00 -18.67 15.83
CA GLN A 39 3.69 -18.98 16.40
C GLN A 39 2.62 -19.16 15.31
N GLU A 40 2.67 -18.37 14.24
CA GLU A 40 1.72 -18.49 13.15
C GLU A 40 1.89 -19.78 12.36
N VAL A 41 3.11 -20.22 12.06
CA VAL A 41 3.36 -21.48 11.34
C VAL A 41 2.88 -22.67 12.16
N ALA A 42 3.11 -22.67 13.46
CA ALA A 42 2.64 -23.73 14.35
C ALA A 42 1.10 -23.79 14.47
N THR A 43 0.40 -22.65 14.40
CA THR A 43 -1.03 -22.57 14.74
C THR A 43 -1.95 -22.44 13.51
N VAL A 44 -1.50 -21.70 12.49
CA VAL A 44 -2.28 -21.39 11.28
C VAL A 44 -2.09 -22.46 10.21
N TRP A 45 -0.89 -23.01 10.01
CA TRP A 45 -0.65 -23.94 8.90
C TRP A 45 -1.28 -25.34 9.06
N PRO A 46 -1.43 -25.94 10.26
CA PRO A 46 -2.05 -27.26 10.37
C PRO A 46 -3.59 -27.26 10.33
N GLY A 47 -4.25 -26.10 10.44
CA GLY A 47 -5.72 -26.01 10.47
C GLY A 47 -6.39 -25.90 9.09
N ARG A 48 -7.71 -26.20 9.00
CA ARG A 48 -8.51 -26.01 7.78
C ARG A 48 -8.38 -24.58 7.20
N MET A 49 -8.35 -24.47 5.88
CA MET A 49 -8.34 -23.20 5.15
C MET A 49 -9.74 -22.58 5.20
N CYS A 50 -9.93 -21.56 6.04
CA CYS A 50 -11.16 -20.75 6.10
C CYS A 50 -10.97 -19.39 5.43
N THR A 51 -12.06 -18.75 5.01
CA THR A 51 -12.06 -17.41 4.39
C THR A 51 -11.30 -16.36 5.22
N GLY A 52 -11.42 -16.41 6.55
CA GLY A 52 -10.67 -15.52 7.45
C GLY A 52 -9.15 -15.73 7.39
N LYS A 53 -8.70 -16.96 7.13
CA LYS A 53 -7.27 -17.29 6.96
C LYS A 53 -6.71 -16.71 5.67
N VAL A 54 -7.47 -16.79 4.58
CA VAL A 54 -7.10 -16.19 3.29
C VAL A 54 -7.01 -14.67 3.42
N LEU A 55 -7.99 -14.05 4.07
CA LEU A 55 -7.98 -12.61 4.32
C LEU A 55 -6.78 -12.19 5.17
N PHE A 56 -6.46 -12.97 6.21
CA PHE A 56 -5.29 -12.76 7.05
C PHE A 56 -3.98 -12.85 6.25
N LEU A 57 -3.81 -13.89 5.42
CA LEU A 57 -2.65 -14.01 4.54
C LEU A 57 -2.54 -12.83 3.57
N ILE A 58 -3.63 -12.43 2.92
CA ILE A 58 -3.62 -11.30 1.97
C ILE A 58 -3.13 -10.04 2.67
N THR A 59 -3.72 -9.69 3.82
CA THR A 59 -3.32 -8.48 4.54
C THR A 59 -1.89 -8.58 5.08
N ARG A 60 -1.39 -9.78 5.37
CA ARG A 60 -0.02 -9.98 5.84
C ARG A 60 1.02 -9.90 4.73
N TYR A 61 0.72 -10.42 3.53
CA TYR A 61 1.65 -10.44 2.40
C TYR A 61 1.58 -9.18 1.53
N THR A 62 0.47 -8.43 1.56
CA THR A 62 0.36 -7.20 0.75
C THR A 62 1.37 -6.10 1.13
N PRO A 63 1.66 -5.83 2.42
CA PRO A 63 2.65 -4.83 2.81
C PRO A 63 4.05 -5.17 2.28
N PHE A 64 4.42 -6.45 2.18
CA PHE A 64 5.70 -6.85 1.59
C PHE A 64 5.83 -6.39 0.14
N ILE A 65 4.77 -6.54 -0.65
CA ILE A 65 4.73 -6.08 -2.05
C ILE A 65 4.79 -4.55 -2.10
N ASP A 66 4.04 -3.87 -1.24
CA ASP A 66 4.00 -2.41 -1.18
C ASP A 66 5.36 -1.81 -0.79
N TYR A 67 5.99 -2.30 0.29
CA TYR A 67 7.33 -1.88 0.70
C TYR A 67 8.37 -2.16 -0.38
N THR A 68 8.32 -3.31 -1.05
CA THR A 68 9.25 -3.61 -2.15
C THR A 68 9.08 -2.63 -3.31
N ASN A 69 7.84 -2.30 -3.66
CA ASN A 69 7.52 -1.34 -4.72
C ASN A 69 7.97 0.09 -4.34
N LEU A 70 7.69 0.52 -3.11
CA LEU A 70 8.13 1.80 -2.57
C LEU A 70 9.66 1.93 -2.57
N MET A 71 10.36 0.89 -2.13
CA MET A 71 11.83 0.85 -2.17
C MET A 71 12.33 0.92 -3.61
N ALA A 72 11.74 0.15 -4.54
CA ALA A 72 12.10 0.19 -5.95
C ALA A 72 11.94 1.59 -6.54
N ILE A 73 10.82 2.28 -6.30
CA ILE A 73 10.56 3.62 -6.83
C ILE A 73 11.49 4.68 -6.19
N ARG A 74 11.75 4.58 -4.88
CA ARG A 74 12.49 5.61 -4.13
C ARG A 74 14.01 5.49 -4.25
N PHE A 75 14.51 4.28 -4.47
CA PHE A 75 15.95 4.00 -4.58
C PHE A 75 16.46 3.89 -6.01
N TRP A 76 15.58 3.75 -7.03
CA TRP A 76 16.06 3.73 -8.41
C TRP A 76 16.67 5.08 -8.81
N PRO A 77 17.94 5.11 -9.27
CA PRO A 77 18.54 6.29 -9.83
C PRO A 77 18.18 6.37 -11.31
N THR A 78 17.56 7.49 -11.73
CA THR A 78 17.51 8.03 -13.10
C THR A 78 16.91 7.14 -14.21
N ALA A 79 15.86 7.67 -14.86
CA ALA A 79 15.25 7.15 -16.11
C ALA A 79 14.81 5.67 -16.07
N LEU A 80 13.68 5.40 -15.41
CA LEU A 80 13.02 4.10 -15.55
C LEU A 80 12.52 3.93 -16.99
N PRO A 81 12.72 2.75 -17.62
CA PRO A 81 12.10 2.46 -18.89
C PRO A 81 10.57 2.54 -18.77
N PRO A 82 9.86 3.02 -19.81
CA PRO A 82 8.40 3.26 -19.75
C PRO A 82 7.60 2.03 -19.31
N SER A 83 8.05 0.83 -19.68
CA SER A 83 7.44 -0.44 -19.30
C SER A 83 7.51 -0.71 -17.78
N LEU A 84 8.65 -0.40 -17.16
CA LEU A 84 8.85 -0.59 -15.72
C LEU A 84 8.11 0.49 -14.91
N CYS A 85 8.06 1.73 -15.42
CA CYS A 85 7.23 2.78 -14.83
C CYS A 85 5.74 2.38 -14.82
N HIS A 86 5.25 1.79 -15.91
CA HIS A 86 3.87 1.30 -15.98
C HIS A 86 3.64 0.12 -15.02
N ALA A 87 4.59 -0.82 -14.94
CA ALA A 87 4.49 -1.96 -14.03
C ALA A 87 4.46 -1.53 -12.55
N LEU A 88 5.37 -0.66 -12.12
CA LEU A 88 5.43 -0.15 -10.75
C LEU A 88 4.18 0.67 -10.39
N PHE A 89 3.63 1.41 -11.36
CA PHE A 89 2.37 2.13 -11.19
C PHE A 89 1.19 1.17 -11.02
N LEU A 90 1.15 0.08 -11.78
CA LEU A 90 0.10 -0.94 -11.65
C LEU A 90 0.21 -1.68 -10.31
N VAL A 91 1.44 -1.98 -9.87
CA VAL A 91 1.70 -2.56 -8.54
C VAL A 91 1.32 -1.60 -7.41
N ALA A 92 1.51 -0.28 -7.58
CA ALA A 92 1.05 0.71 -6.59
C ALA A 92 -0.49 0.70 -6.46
N ASN A 93 -1.22 0.43 -7.54
CA ASN A 93 -2.68 0.26 -7.48
C ASN A 93 -3.07 -1.05 -6.76
N ILE A 94 -2.25 -2.11 -6.84
CA ILE A 94 -2.45 -3.34 -6.06
C ILE A 94 -2.20 -3.09 -4.57
N GLY A 95 -1.25 -2.22 -4.21
CA GLY A 95 -1.02 -1.77 -2.84
C GLY A 95 -2.27 -1.15 -2.20
N ALA A 96 -3.08 -0.40 -2.97
CA ALA A 96 -4.35 0.14 -2.50
C ALA A 96 -5.38 -0.94 -2.09
N ILE A 97 -5.31 -2.13 -2.71
CA ILE A 97 -6.13 -3.28 -2.29
C ILE A 97 -5.68 -3.76 -0.89
N GLY A 98 -4.38 -3.73 -0.62
CA GLY A 98 -3.82 -4.01 0.72
C GLY A 98 -4.31 -3.05 1.80
N VAL A 99 -4.44 -1.77 1.45
CA VAL A 99 -5.02 -0.76 2.34
C VAL A 99 -6.47 -1.13 2.69
N THR A 100 -7.29 -1.47 1.69
CA THR A 100 -8.68 -1.90 1.95
C THR A 100 -8.75 -3.20 2.77
N ALA A 101 -7.81 -4.12 2.58
CA ALA A 101 -7.73 -5.34 3.39
C ALA A 101 -7.34 -5.05 4.85
N SER A 102 -6.47 -4.06 5.06
CA SER A 102 -6.07 -3.58 6.39
C SER A 102 -7.22 -2.92 7.13
N ASP A 103 -8.00 -2.08 6.44
CA ASP A 103 -9.22 -1.47 6.98
C ASP A 103 -10.24 -2.54 7.41
N GLY A 104 -10.38 -3.61 6.62
CA GLY A 104 -11.24 -4.74 6.95
C GLY A 104 -10.82 -5.45 8.25
N ILE A 105 -9.51 -5.69 8.44
CA ILE A 105 -8.99 -6.32 9.67
C ILE A 105 -9.16 -5.40 10.88
N LEU A 106 -8.93 -4.10 10.72
CA LEU A 106 -9.16 -3.11 11.78
C LEU A 106 -10.61 -3.14 12.24
N VAL A 107 -11.56 -3.22 11.31
CA VAL A 107 -12.99 -3.30 11.62
C VAL A 107 -13.34 -4.58 12.36
N VAL A 108 -12.84 -5.73 11.90
CA VAL A 108 -13.11 -7.03 12.54
C VAL A 108 -12.51 -7.08 13.95
N SER A 109 -11.29 -6.57 14.12
CA SER A 109 -10.59 -6.55 15.40
C SER A 109 -11.28 -5.61 16.40
N LEU A 110 -11.67 -4.42 15.93
CA LEU A 110 -12.38 -3.44 16.76
C LEU A 110 -13.78 -3.94 17.13
N TYR A 111 -14.47 -4.64 16.21
CA TYR A 111 -15.75 -5.29 16.51
C TYR A 111 -15.63 -6.36 17.61
N ALA A 112 -14.58 -7.19 17.56
CA ALA A 112 -14.33 -8.20 18.57
C ALA A 112 -14.06 -7.57 19.95
N LEU A 113 -13.25 -6.50 19.99
CA LEU A 113 -12.94 -5.76 21.22
C LEU A 113 -14.17 -5.06 21.82
N LEU A 114 -15.09 -4.56 20.99
CA LEU A 114 -16.30 -3.85 21.42
C LEU A 114 -17.44 -4.79 21.89
N GLY A 115 -17.17 -6.08 22.05
CA GLY A 115 -18.11 -7.03 22.66
C GLY A 115 -19.31 -7.37 21.77
N ALA A 116 -19.13 -7.33 20.45
CA ALA A 116 -20.08 -7.87 19.46
C ALA A 116 -21.53 -7.35 19.53
N LYS A 117 -21.74 -6.11 20.00
CA LYS A 117 -23.09 -5.49 20.01
C LYS A 117 -23.46 -4.92 18.63
N ARG A 118 -24.69 -5.17 18.15
CA ARG A 118 -25.18 -4.76 16.81
C ARG A 118 -25.03 -3.26 16.51
N SER A 119 -25.09 -2.39 17.52
CA SER A 119 -24.91 -0.94 17.34
C SER A 119 -23.48 -0.59 16.88
N HIS A 120 -22.46 -1.28 17.41
CA HIS A 120 -21.07 -1.02 17.04
C HIS A 120 -20.75 -1.49 15.61
N MET A 121 -21.40 -2.54 15.11
CA MET A 121 -21.27 -2.97 13.71
C MET A 121 -21.66 -1.86 12.74
N ILE A 122 -22.77 -1.17 13.01
CA ILE A 122 -23.27 -0.12 12.12
C ILE A 122 -22.27 1.05 12.07
N VAL A 123 -21.80 1.50 13.24
CA VAL A 123 -20.81 2.59 13.33
C VAL A 123 -19.50 2.21 12.63
N LEU A 124 -19.02 0.99 12.87
CA LEU A 124 -17.81 0.46 12.24
C LEU A 124 -17.93 0.32 10.73
N SER A 125 -19.06 -0.19 10.23
CA SER A 125 -19.31 -0.27 8.79
C SER A 125 -19.39 1.10 8.13
N ILE A 126 -19.98 2.11 8.78
CA ILE A 126 -20.03 3.48 8.26
C ILE A 126 -18.60 4.03 8.14
N ILE A 127 -17.78 3.88 9.18
CA ILE A 127 -16.38 4.33 9.18
C ILE A 127 -15.58 3.58 8.09
N ALA A 128 -15.78 2.27 7.96
CA ALA A 128 -15.12 1.47 6.93
C ALA A 128 -15.49 1.95 5.52
N LEU A 129 -16.77 2.20 5.26
CA LEU A 129 -17.23 2.73 3.98
C LEU A 129 -16.65 4.13 3.71
N ALA A 130 -16.58 4.98 4.74
CA ALA A 130 -15.97 6.29 4.63
C ALA A 130 -14.47 6.24 4.26
N CYS A 131 -13.73 5.18 4.64
CA CYS A 131 -12.34 4.97 4.22
C CYS A 131 -12.22 4.28 2.84
N ILE A 132 -13.10 3.32 2.55
CA ILE A 132 -13.04 2.52 1.31
C ILE A 132 -13.45 3.36 0.09
N ILE A 133 -14.51 4.17 0.21
CA ILE A 133 -15.03 5.00 -0.90
C ILE A 133 -13.96 5.94 -1.48
N PRO A 134 -13.27 6.81 -0.72
CA PRO A 134 -12.25 7.70 -1.26
C PRO A 134 -11.09 6.91 -1.88
N THR A 135 -10.70 5.78 -1.27
CA THR A 135 -9.65 4.90 -1.81
C THR A 135 -10.04 4.35 -3.18
N LEU A 136 -11.27 3.86 -3.34
CA LEU A 136 -11.80 3.40 -4.63
C LEU A 136 -11.87 4.53 -5.66
N VAL A 137 -12.28 5.74 -5.26
CA VAL A 137 -12.34 6.90 -6.14
C VAL A 137 -10.95 7.30 -6.61
N LEU A 138 -9.97 7.36 -5.71
CA LEU A 138 -8.57 7.63 -6.04
C LEU A 138 -8.02 6.60 -7.03
N VAL A 139 -8.19 5.31 -6.75
CA VAL A 139 -7.76 4.23 -7.67
C VAL A 139 -8.45 4.37 -9.03
N GLY A 140 -9.76 4.61 -9.06
CA GLY A 140 -10.51 4.81 -10.30
C GLY A 140 -10.02 6.01 -11.12
N LEU A 141 -9.74 7.13 -10.46
CA LEU A 141 -9.16 8.33 -11.08
C LEU A 141 -7.75 8.06 -11.63
N PHE A 142 -6.91 7.36 -10.86
CA PHE A 142 -5.55 7.01 -11.30
C PHE A 142 -5.54 6.04 -12.49
N LEU A 143 -6.41 5.04 -12.50
CA LEU A 143 -6.58 4.13 -13.63
C LEU A 143 -7.11 4.85 -14.88
N LYS A 144 -8.00 5.84 -14.71
CA LYS A 144 -8.47 6.68 -15.81
C LYS A 144 -7.36 7.58 -16.33
N ALA A 145 -6.56 8.17 -15.44
CA ALA A 145 -5.42 9.01 -15.79
C ALA A 145 -4.31 8.23 -16.53
N SER A 146 -4.06 6.97 -16.15
CA SER A 146 -3.08 6.13 -16.84
C SER A 146 -3.55 5.73 -18.24
N LYS A 147 -4.82 5.32 -18.40
CA LYS A 147 -5.41 5.04 -19.71
C LYS A 147 -5.46 6.28 -20.62
N GLY A 148 -5.78 7.45 -20.06
CA GLY A 148 -5.77 8.71 -20.81
C GLY A 148 -4.39 9.11 -21.32
N ARG A 149 -3.32 8.78 -20.58
CA ARG A 149 -1.93 9.04 -21.00
C ARG A 149 -1.45 8.07 -22.07
N SER A 150 -1.93 6.83 -22.08
CA SER A 150 -1.56 5.83 -23.10
C SER A 150 -2.08 6.15 -24.51
N ILE A 151 -3.11 7.00 -24.65
CA ILE A 151 -3.66 7.41 -25.96
C ILE A 151 -2.84 8.51 -26.64
N HIS A 152 -2.00 9.24 -25.90
CA HIS A 152 -1.20 10.35 -26.44
C HIS A 152 0.25 9.98 -26.81
N ILE A 153 0.68 8.74 -26.60
CA ILE A 153 2.05 8.32 -26.90
C ILE A 153 2.02 7.30 -28.05
N HIS A 154 2.33 7.81 -29.26
CA HIS A 154 2.61 7.16 -30.55
C HIS A 154 1.45 7.15 -31.59
N PRO A 155 1.56 7.93 -32.69
CA PRO A 155 2.49 7.58 -33.77
C PRO A 155 3.19 8.79 -34.41
N SER A 156 4.46 9.04 -34.08
CA SER A 156 5.31 9.91 -34.92
C SER A 156 6.81 9.61 -34.81
N LEU A 157 7.21 8.49 -34.22
CA LEU A 157 8.61 8.04 -34.13
C LEU A 157 8.85 6.75 -34.95
N PHE A 158 8.10 6.61 -36.05
CA PHE A 158 8.38 5.63 -37.12
C PHE A 158 8.13 6.29 -38.49
N SER A 159 8.93 7.31 -38.81
CA SER A 159 9.28 7.75 -40.17
C SER A 159 10.62 8.44 -40.14
#